data_AF-A0A822CY64-F1
#
_entry.id   AF-A0A822CY64-F1
#
_cell.length_a   1.000
_cell.length_b   1.000
_cell.length_c   1.000
_cell.angle_alpha   90.00
_cell.angle_beta   90.00
_cell.angle_gamma   90.00
#
_symmetry.space_group_name_H-M   'P 1'
#
loop_
_entity.id
_entity.type
_entity.pdbx_description
1 polymer ?
#
loop_
_entity_poly.entity_id
_entity_poly.type
_entity_poly.pdbx_seq_one_letter_code
_entity_poly.pdbx_strand_id
1 'polypeptide(L)'
;EEEEGEEEGEATAASLASDNLLTLEIERKQQVSDRLHPELWFNEYKQGNDGPVCRCSNDDRKFGIRHQMFYGEKSISPCDKWNNNAGRLFHYRITLTPETNFVLKEPTVITYDDHDYIFEGFSVLSHVSLANVNDCIVVYHNIDYAIGLEEETPLEHYTIEELDLLQQYLLIDVCELYDIQWQPLNNNNNISTCTCYHFFPRFARILPDNGKELLHPAEQIQYFLKHLKPLMPNDLYLRCKSMSVDAWDKYVSKVQGSIVWFPKHRPAAIRLDQLDRENSSYPVIVHFGKF
;
A
#
# COMPACT_ATOMS: atom_id res chain seq x y z
N GLU A 1 -38.51 -25.97 -36.21
CA GLU A 1 -37.68 -24.76 -36.26
C GLU A 1 -38.44 -23.67 -35.54
N GLU A 2 -38.37 -23.63 -34.20
CA GLU A 2 -38.99 -22.57 -33.37
C GLU A 2 -38.50 -22.75 -31.90
N GLU A 3 -37.18 -22.78 -31.69
CA GLU A 3 -36.59 -22.70 -30.33
C GLU A 3 -35.36 -21.77 -30.26
N GLU A 4 -34.95 -21.13 -31.36
CA GLU A 4 -33.75 -20.26 -31.39
C GLU A 4 -34.02 -18.78 -31.05
N GLY A 5 -35.27 -18.39 -30.76
CA GLY A 5 -35.68 -16.98 -30.63
C GLY A 5 -35.83 -16.42 -29.20
N GLU A 6 -35.90 -17.26 -28.17
CA GLU A 6 -36.12 -16.80 -26.78
C GLU A 6 -34.80 -16.58 -26.01
N GLU A 7 -33.76 -17.38 -26.29
CA GLU A 7 -32.45 -17.23 -25.62
C GLU A 7 -31.73 -15.92 -26.00
N GLU A 8 -31.87 -15.42 -27.23
CA GLU A 8 -31.28 -14.14 -27.65
C GLU A 8 -31.96 -12.92 -26.97
N GLY A 9 -33.27 -13.03 -26.66
CA GLY A 9 -34.05 -11.99 -25.98
C GLY A 9 -33.75 -11.88 -24.48
N GLU A 10 -33.55 -13.00 -23.79
CA GLU A 10 -33.14 -13.01 -22.38
C GLU A 10 -31.67 -12.60 -22.21
N ALA A 11 -30.77 -13.03 -23.10
CA ALA A 11 -29.36 -12.63 -23.07
C ALA A 11 -29.18 -11.11 -23.25
N THR A 12 -29.96 -10.50 -24.14
CA THR A 12 -29.94 -9.04 -24.37
C THR A 12 -30.55 -8.26 -23.21
N ALA A 13 -31.65 -8.73 -22.61
CA ALA A 13 -32.23 -8.10 -21.42
C ALA A 13 -31.32 -8.19 -20.18
N ALA A 14 -30.66 -9.34 -19.98
CA ALA A 14 -29.70 -9.53 -18.90
C ALA A 14 -28.44 -8.66 -19.08
N SER A 15 -27.98 -8.50 -20.32
CA SER A 15 -26.88 -7.59 -20.66
C SER A 15 -27.24 -6.13 -20.34
N LEU A 16 -28.41 -5.66 -20.78
CA LEU A 16 -28.90 -4.30 -20.50
C LEU A 16 -29.09 -4.04 -19.00
N ALA A 17 -29.58 -5.03 -18.25
CA ALA A 17 -29.69 -4.93 -16.79
C ALA A 17 -28.31 -4.84 -16.11
N SER A 18 -27.32 -5.59 -16.60
CA SER A 18 -25.93 -5.54 -16.12
C SER A 18 -25.26 -4.19 -16.39
N ASP A 19 -25.47 -3.61 -17.57
CA ASP A 19 -24.92 -2.30 -17.95
C ASP A 19 -25.53 -1.16 -17.11
N ASN A 20 -26.82 -1.27 -16.78
CA ASN A 20 -27.49 -0.34 -15.87
C ASN A 20 -26.92 -0.43 -14.45
N LEU A 21 -26.64 -1.63 -13.93
CA LEU A 21 -26.03 -1.81 -12.61
C LEU A 21 -24.62 -1.25 -12.53
N LEU A 22 -23.83 -1.42 -13.60
CA LEU A 22 -22.49 -0.83 -13.71
C LEU A 22 -22.55 0.70 -13.61
N THR A 23 -23.43 1.31 -14.40
CA THR A 23 -23.61 2.76 -14.42
C THR A 23 -24.01 3.29 -13.05
N LEU A 24 -24.96 2.62 -12.39
CA LEU A 24 -25.41 2.98 -11.04
C LEU A 24 -24.29 2.88 -10.00
N GLU A 25 -23.41 1.89 -10.09
CA GLU A 25 -22.30 1.74 -9.14
C GLU A 25 -21.22 2.82 -9.33
N ILE A 26 -20.94 3.18 -10.59
CA ILE A 26 -20.06 4.31 -10.91
C ILE A 26 -20.66 5.61 -10.35
N GLU A 27 -21.94 5.87 -10.60
CA GLU A 27 -22.66 7.03 -10.06
C GLU A 27 -22.65 7.05 -8.53
N ARG A 28 -22.86 5.89 -7.88
CA ARG A 28 -22.79 5.76 -6.42
C ARG A 28 -21.42 6.17 -5.90
N LYS A 29 -20.33 5.63 -6.47
CA LYS A 29 -18.96 5.99 -6.09
C LYS A 29 -18.66 7.46 -6.31
N GLN A 30 -19.27 8.07 -7.34
CA GLN A 30 -19.13 9.49 -7.59
C GLN A 30 -19.80 10.38 -6.54
N GLN A 31 -20.85 9.89 -5.87
CA GLN A 31 -21.66 10.64 -4.89
C GLN A 31 -21.22 10.44 -3.43
N VAL A 32 -20.19 9.63 -3.17
CA VAL A 32 -19.67 9.37 -1.82
C VAL A 32 -19.14 10.67 -1.19
N SER A 33 -19.61 11.00 0.02
CA SER A 33 -19.40 12.33 0.62
C SER A 33 -17.97 12.60 1.10
N ASP A 34 -17.21 11.55 1.41
CA ASP A 34 -15.80 11.63 1.81
C ASP A 34 -14.84 11.50 0.62
N ARG A 35 -15.34 11.50 -0.62
CA ARG A 35 -14.48 11.46 -1.80
C ARG A 35 -13.67 12.75 -1.94
N LEU A 36 -12.37 12.62 -2.21
CA LEU A 36 -11.44 13.74 -2.31
C LEU A 36 -11.68 14.59 -3.57
N HIS A 37 -11.95 13.94 -4.71
CA HIS A 37 -12.18 14.63 -5.98
C HIS A 37 -13.03 13.77 -6.94
N PRO A 38 -13.92 14.37 -7.77
CA PRO A 38 -14.77 13.63 -8.72
C PRO A 38 -14.05 12.78 -9.77
N GLU A 39 -12.78 13.04 -10.03
CA GLU A 39 -11.96 12.30 -11.01
C GLU A 39 -11.06 11.24 -10.36
N LEU A 40 -10.95 11.21 -9.03
CA LEU A 40 -10.08 10.27 -8.33
C LEU A 40 -10.86 9.02 -7.92
N TRP A 41 -10.35 7.86 -8.26
CA TRP A 41 -10.83 6.58 -7.75
C TRP A 41 -10.24 6.29 -6.38
N PHE A 42 -10.90 5.42 -5.63
CA PHE A 42 -10.50 4.99 -4.30
C PHE A 42 -10.88 3.53 -4.09
N ASN A 43 -10.19 2.87 -3.16
CA ASN A 43 -10.45 1.47 -2.90
C ASN A 43 -11.58 1.31 -1.89
N GLU A 44 -12.36 0.25 -2.06
CA GLU A 44 -13.39 -0.18 -1.13
C GLU A 44 -13.23 -1.67 -0.92
N TYR A 45 -13.37 -2.13 0.33
CA TYR A 45 -13.22 -3.54 0.66
C TYR A 45 -14.16 -4.41 -0.18
N LYS A 46 -13.59 -5.39 -0.89
CA LYS A 46 -14.27 -6.33 -1.79
C LYS A 46 -14.97 -5.70 -2.99
N GLN A 47 -14.65 -4.45 -3.33
CA GLN A 47 -15.21 -3.74 -4.49
C GLN A 47 -14.09 -3.31 -5.44
N GLY A 48 -14.26 -3.60 -6.73
CA GLY A 48 -13.52 -2.93 -7.79
C GLY A 48 -14.15 -1.57 -8.11
N ASN A 49 -13.73 -0.98 -9.23
CA ASN A 49 -14.33 0.25 -9.75
C ASN A 49 -15.80 0.04 -10.19
N ASP A 50 -16.08 -1.18 -10.64
CA ASP A 50 -17.32 -1.57 -11.33
C ASP A 50 -18.24 -2.45 -10.46
N GLY A 51 -18.05 -2.41 -9.14
CA GLY A 51 -18.80 -3.20 -8.15
C GLY A 51 -18.01 -4.39 -7.60
N PRO A 52 -18.66 -5.46 -7.12
CA PRO A 52 -18.00 -6.48 -6.31
C PRO A 52 -16.95 -7.25 -7.11
N VAL A 53 -15.76 -7.43 -6.52
CA VAL A 53 -14.62 -8.15 -7.13
C VAL A 53 -14.96 -9.61 -7.43
N CYS A 54 -15.84 -10.21 -6.62
CA CYS A 54 -16.27 -11.60 -6.77
C CYS A 54 -17.78 -11.69 -6.94
N ARG A 55 -18.24 -12.33 -8.02
CA ARG A 55 -19.66 -12.61 -8.31
C ARG A 55 -20.08 -14.06 -8.01
N CYS A 56 -19.16 -14.87 -7.47
CA CYS A 56 -19.46 -16.26 -7.12
C CYS A 56 -20.49 -16.35 -5.98
N SER A 57 -21.18 -17.49 -5.89
CA SER A 57 -22.09 -17.78 -4.79
C SER A 57 -21.35 -17.83 -3.45
N ASN A 58 -22.09 -17.74 -2.33
CA ASN A 58 -21.49 -17.86 -1.00
C ASN A 58 -20.87 -19.24 -0.73
N ASP A 59 -21.36 -20.29 -1.40
CA ASP A 59 -20.79 -21.63 -1.28
C ASP A 59 -19.50 -21.77 -2.09
N ASP A 60 -19.46 -21.20 -3.29
CA ASP A 60 -18.26 -21.21 -4.15
C ASP A 60 -17.13 -20.36 -3.57
N ARG A 61 -17.46 -19.27 -2.87
CA ARG A 61 -16.50 -18.39 -2.18
C ARG A 61 -15.71 -19.10 -1.07
N LYS A 62 -16.18 -20.25 -0.59
CA LYS A 62 -15.47 -21.07 0.41
C LYS A 62 -14.29 -21.84 -0.17
N PHE A 63 -14.13 -21.83 -1.50
CA PHE A 63 -13.11 -22.60 -2.20
C PHE A 63 -12.41 -21.77 -3.27
N GLY A 64 -11.19 -22.18 -3.64
CA GLY A 64 -10.47 -21.63 -4.78
C GLY A 64 -9.47 -20.53 -4.42
N ILE A 65 -8.31 -20.59 -5.07
CA ILE A 65 -7.17 -19.70 -4.83
C ILE A 65 -7.47 -18.23 -5.12
N ARG A 66 -8.43 -17.93 -6.01
CA ARG A 66 -8.87 -16.56 -6.31
C ARG A 66 -9.65 -15.92 -5.16
N HIS A 67 -10.23 -16.74 -4.28
CA HIS A 67 -10.83 -16.30 -3.02
C HIS A 67 -9.83 -16.36 -1.86
N GLN A 68 -8.53 -16.49 -2.16
CA GLN A 68 -7.45 -16.61 -1.19
C GLN A 68 -7.60 -17.86 -0.29
N MET A 69 -8.25 -18.91 -0.80
CA MET A 69 -8.37 -20.21 -0.12
C MET A 69 -7.23 -21.14 -0.57
N PHE A 70 -6.22 -21.32 0.28
CA PHE A 70 -5.07 -22.17 -0.01
C PHE A 70 -5.20 -23.53 0.68
N TYR A 71 -5.14 -24.62 -0.11
CA TYR A 71 -5.28 -25.97 0.42
C TYR A 71 -4.09 -26.33 1.32
N GLY A 72 -4.38 -26.81 2.53
CA GLY A 72 -3.37 -27.21 3.51
C GLY A 72 -2.84 -26.06 4.38
N GLU A 73 -3.30 -24.83 4.19
CA GLU A 73 -3.03 -23.71 5.09
C GLU A 73 -3.60 -24.01 6.48
N LYS A 74 -2.85 -23.68 7.52
CA LYS A 74 -3.19 -23.93 8.92
C LYS A 74 -3.13 -22.64 9.71
N SER A 75 -3.83 -22.62 10.85
CA SER A 75 -3.66 -21.53 11.81
C SER A 75 -2.21 -21.44 12.29
N ILE A 76 -1.74 -20.21 12.47
CA ILE A 76 -0.38 -19.92 12.91
C ILE A 76 -0.45 -19.51 14.36
N SER A 77 0.39 -20.13 15.20
CA SER A 77 0.45 -19.77 16.62
C SER A 77 0.85 -18.30 16.77
N PRO A 78 0.08 -17.48 17.50
CA PRO A 78 0.38 -16.06 17.65
C PRO A 78 1.81 -15.79 18.11
N CYS A 79 2.42 -14.75 17.54
CA CYS A 79 3.61 -14.12 18.10
C CYS A 79 3.27 -13.38 19.40
N ASP A 80 4.25 -13.26 20.28
CA ASP A 80 4.19 -12.25 21.35
C ASP A 80 4.42 -10.87 20.73
N LYS A 81 3.43 -9.99 20.83
CA LYS A 81 3.44 -8.65 20.25
C LYS A 81 4.59 -7.78 20.77
N TRP A 82 5.03 -8.00 22.00
CA TRP A 82 6.03 -7.17 22.68
C TRP A 82 7.44 -7.75 22.64
N ASN A 83 7.68 -8.75 21.79
CA ASN A 83 8.96 -9.43 21.63
C ASN A 83 9.28 -9.61 20.13
N ASN A 84 10.55 -9.81 19.78
CA ASN A 84 10.98 -10.10 18.42
C ASN A 84 10.66 -11.54 17.97
N ASN A 85 10.32 -12.44 18.91
CA ASN A 85 10.05 -13.85 18.65
C ASN A 85 11.24 -14.57 17.96
N ALA A 86 12.47 -14.22 18.34
CA ALA A 86 13.69 -14.80 17.78
C ALA A 86 13.66 -16.34 17.76
N GLY A 87 14.12 -16.92 16.65
CA GLY A 87 14.14 -18.37 16.43
C GLY A 87 12.83 -18.99 15.94
N ARG A 88 11.72 -18.22 15.88
CA ARG A 88 10.46 -18.65 15.23
C ARG A 88 10.25 -18.03 13.85
N LEU A 89 11.00 -16.97 13.54
CA LEU A 89 10.82 -16.15 12.35
C LEU A 89 12.09 -16.18 11.49
N PHE A 90 11.90 -16.35 10.19
CA PHE A 90 12.93 -16.28 9.16
C PHE A 90 12.84 -14.94 8.46
N HIS A 91 13.97 -14.24 8.35
CA HIS A 91 14.03 -12.89 7.80
C HIS A 91 14.47 -12.94 6.34
N TYR A 92 13.67 -12.32 5.47
CA TYR A 92 13.96 -12.19 4.04
C TYR A 92 13.85 -10.73 3.60
N ARG A 93 14.79 -10.29 2.77
CA ARG A 93 14.68 -9.05 2.00
C ARG A 93 14.00 -9.35 0.67
N ILE A 94 13.00 -8.55 0.33
CA ILE A 94 12.38 -8.60 -0.99
C ILE A 94 13.32 -7.90 -1.98
N THR A 95 13.69 -8.59 -3.05
CA THR A 95 14.53 -8.06 -4.12
C THR A 95 13.73 -7.94 -5.41
N LEU A 96 14.14 -7.01 -6.28
CA LEU A 96 13.48 -6.77 -7.55
C LEU A 96 14.54 -6.60 -8.65
N THR A 97 14.42 -7.38 -9.72
CA THR A 97 15.35 -7.32 -10.86
C THR A 97 14.57 -7.24 -12.17
N PRO A 98 14.82 -6.26 -13.06
CA PRO A 98 15.75 -5.14 -12.93
C PRO A 98 15.24 -4.03 -11.99
N GLU A 99 16.11 -3.12 -11.55
CA GLU A 99 15.74 -1.99 -10.66
C GLU A 99 15.27 -0.74 -11.42
N THR A 100 15.15 -0.80 -12.75
CA THR A 100 15.03 0.35 -13.67
C THR A 100 13.96 1.38 -13.31
N ASN A 101 12.80 0.96 -12.80
CA ASN A 101 11.69 1.87 -12.45
C ASN A 101 11.65 2.24 -10.96
N PHE A 102 12.55 1.67 -10.16
CA PHE A 102 12.52 1.75 -8.70
C PHE A 102 13.70 2.51 -8.11
N VAL A 103 14.72 2.83 -8.93
CA VAL A 103 15.76 3.79 -8.59
C VAL A 103 15.20 5.21 -8.75
N LEU A 104 14.79 5.81 -7.64
CA LEU A 104 14.34 7.20 -7.58
C LEU A 104 15.54 8.15 -7.53
N LYS A 105 15.42 9.30 -8.20
CA LYS A 105 16.41 10.39 -8.10
C LYS A 105 16.53 10.92 -6.67
N GLU A 106 15.40 10.96 -5.96
CA GLU A 106 15.29 11.44 -4.58
C GLU A 106 14.59 10.35 -3.77
N PRO A 107 15.34 9.43 -3.13
CA PRO A 107 14.76 8.40 -2.28
C PRO A 107 14.25 8.98 -0.96
N THR A 108 13.38 8.25 -0.28
CA THR A 108 12.99 8.60 1.09
C THR A 108 14.18 8.38 2.02
N VAL A 109 14.55 9.42 2.78
CA VAL A 109 15.67 9.40 3.73
C VAL A 109 15.15 9.72 5.13
N ILE A 110 15.61 8.95 6.13
CA ILE A 110 15.40 9.24 7.54
C ILE A 110 16.75 9.53 8.19
N THR A 111 16.91 10.75 8.69
CA THR A 111 18.10 11.11 9.47
C THR A 111 17.87 10.74 10.94
N TYR A 112 18.76 9.93 11.49
CA TYR A 112 18.76 9.50 12.90
C TYR A 112 20.19 9.42 13.41
N ASP A 113 20.42 9.97 14.62
CA ASP A 113 21.74 9.98 15.27
C ASP A 113 22.87 10.47 14.35
N ASP A 114 22.65 11.60 13.66
CA ASP A 114 23.58 12.20 12.68
C ASP A 114 23.91 11.33 11.44
N HIS A 115 23.10 10.31 11.15
CA HIS A 115 23.25 9.45 9.99
C HIS A 115 21.99 9.40 9.13
N ASP A 116 22.18 9.32 7.82
CA ASP A 116 21.09 9.17 6.86
C ASP A 116 20.86 7.70 6.54
N TYR A 117 19.63 7.23 6.78
CA TYR A 117 19.17 5.91 6.39
C TYR A 117 18.25 6.05 5.19
N ILE A 118 18.58 5.35 4.10
CA ILE A 118 17.91 5.45 2.80
C ILE A 118 16.94 4.29 2.65
N PHE A 119 15.72 4.58 2.17
CA PHE A 119 14.76 3.54 1.83
C PHE A 119 15.30 2.62 0.74
N GLU A 120 15.24 1.30 0.97
CA GLU A 120 15.80 0.31 0.06
C GLU A 120 14.87 -0.86 -0.25
N GLY A 121 13.57 -0.67 -0.01
CA GLY A 121 12.55 -1.70 -0.21
C GLY A 121 12.02 -2.26 1.11
N PHE A 122 11.67 -3.54 1.10
CA PHE A 122 10.90 -4.16 2.17
C PHE A 122 11.51 -5.48 2.61
N SER A 123 11.23 -5.81 3.87
CA SER A 123 11.52 -7.10 4.46
C SER A 123 10.25 -7.84 4.81
N VAL A 124 10.34 -9.16 4.82
CA VAL A 124 9.32 -10.08 5.29
C VAL A 124 9.92 -10.99 6.36
N LEU A 125 9.20 -11.15 7.47
CA LEU A 125 9.43 -12.23 8.42
C LEU A 125 8.39 -13.32 8.19
N SER A 126 8.84 -14.56 8.02
CA SER A 126 7.97 -15.73 7.85
C SER A 126 8.10 -16.71 8.99
N HIS A 127 7.00 -17.38 9.34
CA HIS A 127 6.99 -18.47 10.33
C HIS A 127 7.59 -19.78 9.80
N VAL A 128 7.89 -19.86 8.51
CA VAL A 128 8.51 -21.01 7.85
C VAL A 128 9.64 -20.55 6.95
N SER A 129 10.61 -21.42 6.70
CA SER A 129 11.70 -21.09 5.76
C SER A 129 11.16 -20.99 4.33
N LEU A 130 11.54 -19.92 3.64
CA LEU A 130 11.21 -19.64 2.24
C LEU A 130 12.41 -19.88 1.30
N ALA A 131 13.48 -20.53 1.78
CA ALA A 131 14.73 -20.70 1.02
C ALA A 131 14.58 -21.46 -0.32
N ASN A 132 13.48 -22.19 -0.50
CA ASN A 132 13.20 -22.97 -1.72
C ASN A 132 12.07 -22.38 -2.58
N VAL A 133 11.69 -21.12 -2.34
CA VAL A 133 10.68 -20.42 -3.14
C VAL A 133 11.39 -19.79 -4.36
N ASN A 134 10.90 -20.09 -5.55
CA ASN A 134 11.43 -19.49 -6.78
C ASN A 134 11.01 -18.02 -6.89
N ASP A 135 11.80 -17.23 -7.62
CA ASP A 135 11.46 -15.86 -7.97
C ASP A 135 10.10 -15.78 -8.67
N CYS A 136 9.31 -14.79 -8.29
CA CYS A 136 8.03 -14.48 -8.90
C CYS A 136 8.24 -13.51 -10.06
N ILE A 137 7.88 -13.90 -11.28
CA ILE A 137 7.98 -13.03 -12.45
C ILE A 137 6.68 -12.26 -12.63
N VAL A 138 6.78 -10.93 -12.64
CA VAL A 138 5.66 -10.01 -12.87
C VAL A 138 6.00 -9.05 -14.00
N VAL A 139 5.08 -8.89 -14.94
CA VAL A 139 5.24 -7.91 -16.02
C VAL A 139 4.67 -6.58 -15.59
N TYR A 140 5.49 -5.53 -15.59
CA TYR A 140 5.07 -4.17 -15.27
C TYR A 140 5.66 -3.18 -16.29
N HIS A 141 4.81 -2.31 -16.87
CA HIS A 141 5.21 -1.42 -17.97
C HIS A 141 6.00 -2.13 -19.09
N ASN A 142 5.57 -3.33 -19.48
CA ASN A 142 6.22 -4.17 -20.50
C ASN A 142 7.68 -4.57 -20.18
N ILE A 143 8.04 -4.59 -18.90
CA ILE A 143 9.31 -5.11 -18.40
C ILE A 143 9.00 -6.29 -17.49
N ASP A 144 9.71 -7.40 -17.69
CA ASP A 144 9.66 -8.56 -16.83
C ASP A 144 10.50 -8.28 -15.58
N TYR A 145 9.85 -8.23 -14.43
CA TYR A 145 10.51 -8.10 -13.13
C TYR A 145 10.48 -9.43 -12.39
N ALA A 146 11.65 -9.87 -11.93
CA ALA A 146 11.79 -10.95 -10.98
C ALA A 146 11.75 -10.39 -9.55
N ILE A 147 10.76 -10.81 -8.77
CA ILE A 147 10.64 -10.54 -7.34
C ILE A 147 11.22 -11.75 -6.61
N GLY A 148 12.36 -11.54 -5.95
CA GLY A 148 13.07 -12.57 -5.20
C GLY A 148 12.99 -12.37 -3.69
N LEU A 149 13.41 -13.40 -2.95
CA LEU A 149 13.56 -13.37 -1.50
C LEU A 149 15.00 -13.75 -1.16
N GLU A 150 15.75 -12.80 -0.61
CA GLU A 150 17.11 -13.03 -0.14
C GLU A 150 17.09 -13.18 1.38
N GLU A 151 17.65 -14.29 1.89
CA GLU A 151 17.73 -14.52 3.34
C GLU A 151 18.67 -13.51 4.00
N GLU A 152 18.23 -12.94 5.11
CA GLU A 152 18.94 -11.91 5.86
C GLU A 152 19.17 -12.38 7.29
N THR A 153 20.16 -11.79 7.95
CA THR A 153 20.37 -12.03 9.38
C THR A 153 19.15 -11.60 10.18
N PRO A 154 18.70 -12.39 11.17
CA PRO A 154 17.59 -11.99 12.03
C PRO A 154 17.84 -10.62 12.67
N LEU A 155 16.80 -9.79 12.68
CA LEU A 155 16.85 -8.52 13.39
C LEU A 155 16.86 -8.77 14.91
N GLU A 156 17.71 -8.05 15.64
CA GLU A 156 17.83 -8.28 17.09
C GLU A 156 16.88 -7.38 17.90
N HIS A 157 16.61 -6.17 17.42
CA HIS A 157 15.91 -5.14 18.17
C HIS A 157 14.68 -4.68 17.39
N TYR A 158 13.52 -5.23 17.76
CA TYR A 158 12.19 -4.80 17.34
C TYR A 158 11.14 -5.54 18.18
N THR A 159 9.89 -5.09 18.10
CA THR A 159 8.72 -5.87 18.55
C THR A 159 7.79 -6.14 17.38
N ILE A 160 7.03 -7.23 17.45
CA ILE A 160 6.04 -7.55 16.40
C ILE A 160 4.98 -6.46 16.26
N GLU A 161 4.59 -5.82 17.37
CA GLU A 161 3.64 -4.70 17.33
C GLU A 161 4.16 -3.51 16.49
N GLU A 162 5.45 -3.20 16.55
CA GLU A 162 6.04 -2.13 15.73
C GLU A 162 5.93 -2.44 14.22
N LEU A 163 6.18 -3.70 13.84
CA LEU A 163 6.07 -4.13 12.44
C LEU A 163 4.61 -4.11 11.98
N ASP A 164 3.69 -4.63 12.81
CA ASP A 164 2.27 -4.66 12.52
C ASP A 164 1.69 -3.24 12.37
N LEU A 165 2.14 -2.27 13.19
CA LEU A 165 1.75 -0.86 13.08
C LEU A 165 2.26 -0.23 11.78
N LEU A 166 3.52 -0.47 11.40
CA LEU A 166 4.08 0.02 10.14
C LEU A 166 3.36 -0.58 8.94
N GLN A 167 3.07 -1.88 8.98
CA GLN A 167 2.33 -2.58 7.94
C GLN A 167 0.91 -2.02 7.79
N GLN A 168 0.17 -1.87 8.88
CA GLN A 168 -1.18 -1.30 8.88
C GLN A 168 -1.16 0.14 8.34
N TYR A 169 -0.28 0.99 8.86
CA TYR A 169 -0.17 2.38 8.44
C TYR A 169 0.10 2.51 6.93
N LEU A 170 1.11 1.80 6.42
CA LEU A 170 1.50 1.93 5.02
C LEU A 170 0.50 1.26 4.07
N LEU A 171 0.14 0.00 4.34
CA LEU A 171 -0.60 -0.78 3.35
C LEU A 171 -2.10 -0.48 3.38
N ILE A 172 -2.65 -0.11 4.54
CA ILE A 172 -4.09 0.07 4.71
C ILE A 172 -4.45 1.54 4.82
N ASP A 173 -3.80 2.30 5.72
CA ASP A 173 -4.21 3.68 5.98
C ASP A 173 -3.73 4.67 4.90
N VAL A 174 -2.60 4.38 4.26
CA VAL A 174 -2.04 5.18 3.16
C VAL A 174 -2.40 4.60 1.79
N CYS A 175 -2.16 3.30 1.56
CA CYS A 175 -2.34 2.67 0.24
C CYS A 175 -3.70 2.01 0.01
N GLU A 176 -4.57 1.91 1.04
CA GLU A 176 -5.92 1.32 0.93
C GLU A 176 -5.96 -0.11 0.34
N LEU A 177 -4.98 -0.97 0.63
CA LEU A 177 -4.87 -2.35 0.13
C LEU A 177 -5.74 -3.34 0.93
N TYR A 178 -7.05 -3.10 0.97
CA TYR A 178 -7.99 -3.78 1.88
C TYR A 178 -8.18 -5.27 1.63
N ASP A 179 -8.05 -5.73 0.39
CA ASP A 179 -8.38 -7.10 -0.01
C ASP A 179 -7.21 -8.06 0.10
N ILE A 180 -6.03 -7.60 0.55
CA ILE A 180 -4.89 -8.48 0.81
C ILE A 180 -5.13 -9.22 2.13
N GLN A 181 -5.27 -10.54 2.05
CA GLN A 181 -5.47 -11.37 3.23
C GLN A 181 -4.14 -11.78 3.85
N TRP A 182 -3.81 -11.15 4.97
CA TRP A 182 -2.57 -11.42 5.72
C TRP A 182 -2.67 -12.57 6.70
N GLN A 183 -3.87 -13.01 7.07
CA GLN A 183 -4.08 -14.10 8.03
C GLN A 183 -4.56 -15.36 7.32
N PRO A 184 -4.10 -16.54 7.76
CA PRO A 184 -4.60 -17.80 7.21
C PRO A 184 -6.10 -17.89 7.49
N LEU A 185 -6.86 -18.47 6.56
CA LEU A 185 -8.29 -18.64 6.77
C LEU A 185 -8.55 -19.49 8.00
N ASN A 186 -9.20 -18.88 8.98
CA ASN A 186 -9.55 -19.57 10.21
C ASN A 186 -10.99 -20.06 10.12
N ASN A 187 -11.16 -21.36 9.87
CA ASN A 187 -12.48 -21.98 9.86
C ASN A 187 -13.15 -21.99 11.27
N ASN A 188 -12.41 -21.64 12.32
CA ASN A 188 -12.90 -21.61 13.70
C ASN A 188 -12.65 -20.23 14.35
N ASN A 189 -13.72 -19.43 14.49
CA ASN A 189 -13.72 -18.07 15.05
C ASN A 189 -13.14 -17.91 16.47
N ASN A 190 -12.70 -18.99 17.13
CA ASN A 190 -12.25 -19.00 18.53
C ASN A 190 -10.72 -19.13 18.70
N ILE A 191 -9.95 -19.24 17.62
CA ILE A 191 -8.49 -19.38 17.71
C ILE A 191 -7.85 -18.07 17.26
N SER A 192 -7.11 -17.40 18.14
CA SER A 192 -6.25 -16.29 17.73
C SER A 192 -5.15 -16.83 16.81
N THR A 193 -4.99 -16.24 15.62
CA THR A 193 -3.95 -16.61 14.64
C THR A 193 -3.04 -15.43 14.35
N CYS A 194 -1.76 -15.70 14.13
CA CYS A 194 -0.85 -14.71 13.58
C CYS A 194 -1.12 -14.46 12.08
N THR A 195 -0.54 -13.40 11.54
CA THR A 195 -0.44 -13.22 10.08
C THR A 195 0.52 -14.25 9.48
N CYS A 196 0.38 -14.53 8.19
CA CYS A 196 1.29 -15.41 7.45
C CYS A 196 2.71 -14.82 7.38
N TYR A 197 2.78 -13.50 7.32
CA TYR A 197 4.01 -12.72 7.17
C TYR A 197 3.91 -11.43 8.00
N HIS A 198 5.03 -11.00 8.59
CA HIS A 198 5.19 -9.62 9.07
C HIS A 198 6.01 -8.85 8.04
N PHE A 199 5.44 -7.78 7.49
CA PHE A 199 6.02 -6.99 6.40
C PHE A 199 6.39 -5.60 6.90
N PHE A 200 7.58 -5.11 6.57
CA PHE A 200 8.01 -3.79 7.02
C PHE A 200 8.99 -3.11 6.06
N PRO A 201 8.98 -1.76 5.99
CA PRO A 201 9.94 -1.00 5.21
C PRO A 201 11.36 -1.08 5.77
N ARG A 202 12.34 -1.06 4.86
CA ARG A 202 13.77 -1.04 5.18
C ARG A 202 14.35 0.33 4.90
N PHE A 203 14.96 0.91 5.92
CA PHE A 203 15.82 2.07 5.80
C PHE A 203 17.22 1.64 6.23
N ALA A 204 18.19 1.74 5.33
CA ALA A 204 19.52 1.22 5.56
C ALA A 204 20.59 2.28 5.33
N ARG A 205 21.72 2.09 6.01
CA ARG A 205 22.97 2.80 5.71
C ARG A 205 24.10 1.80 5.51
N ILE A 206 25.08 2.21 4.70
CA ILE A 206 26.30 1.44 4.47
C ILE A 206 27.34 1.87 5.51
N LEU A 207 27.95 0.89 6.18
CA LEU A 207 29.01 1.09 7.15
C LEU A 207 30.39 1.11 6.48
N PRO A 208 31.43 1.70 7.09
CA PRO A 208 32.76 1.81 6.50
C PRO A 208 33.44 0.48 6.13
N ASP A 209 33.01 -0.62 6.75
CA ASP A 209 33.50 -1.98 6.53
C ASP A 209 32.69 -2.76 5.48
N ASN A 210 31.87 -2.07 4.68
CA ASN A 210 30.83 -2.65 3.81
C ASN A 210 29.75 -3.43 4.57
N GLY A 211 29.68 -3.28 5.90
CA GLY A 211 28.54 -3.70 6.68
C GLY A 211 27.31 -2.87 6.32
N LYS A 212 26.16 -3.35 6.77
CA LYS A 212 24.88 -2.69 6.54
C LYS A 212 24.12 -2.62 7.83
N GLU A 213 23.57 -1.45 8.12
CA GLU A 213 22.79 -1.23 9.32
C GLU A 213 21.37 -0.81 8.94
N LEU A 214 20.38 -1.45 9.56
CA LEU A 214 18.97 -1.15 9.39
C LEU A 214 18.48 -0.25 10.51
N LEU A 215 17.71 0.77 10.13
CA LEU A 215 17.05 1.65 11.08
C LEU A 215 15.97 0.89 11.86
N HIS A 216 16.03 1.00 13.17
CA HIS A 216 15.08 0.34 14.08
C HIS A 216 13.62 0.74 13.75
N PRO A 217 12.65 -0.19 13.72
CA PRO A 217 11.25 0.11 13.42
C PRO A 217 10.64 1.23 14.27
N ALA A 218 10.92 1.24 15.58
CA ALA A 218 10.53 2.34 16.48
C ALA A 218 10.93 3.74 15.96
N GLU A 219 12.14 3.90 15.41
CA GLU A 219 12.62 5.19 14.92
C GLU A 219 11.94 5.58 13.60
N GLN A 220 11.55 4.60 12.78
CA GLN A 220 10.71 4.82 11.61
C GLN A 220 9.32 5.33 12.02
N ILE A 221 8.70 4.73 13.04
CA ILE A 221 7.41 5.19 13.59
C ILE A 221 7.54 6.62 14.13
N GLN A 222 8.60 6.90 14.90
CA GLN A 222 8.88 8.24 15.42
C GLN A 222 9.07 9.25 14.30
N TYR A 223 9.77 8.87 13.23
CA TYR A 223 9.93 9.69 12.04
C TYR A 223 8.57 10.03 11.42
N PHE A 224 7.71 9.03 11.16
CA PHE A 224 6.38 9.28 10.59
C PHE A 224 5.55 10.20 11.50
N LEU A 225 5.48 9.95 12.80
CA LEU A 225 4.77 10.80 13.76
C LEU A 225 5.26 12.25 13.74
N LYS A 226 6.57 12.47 13.67
CA LYS A 226 7.18 13.82 13.60
C LYS A 226 6.91 14.53 12.27
N HIS A 227 6.63 13.79 11.20
CA HIS A 227 6.39 14.32 9.86
C HIS A 227 4.91 14.37 9.45
N LEU A 228 4.00 13.86 10.28
CA LEU A 228 2.56 14.10 10.21
C LEU A 228 2.23 15.56 10.58
N LYS A 229 2.57 16.48 9.67
CA LYS A 229 2.37 17.93 9.80
C LYS A 229 1.51 18.42 8.64
N PRO A 230 0.76 19.53 8.82
CA PRO A 230 0.04 20.15 7.72
C PRO A 230 1.00 20.46 6.56
N LEU A 231 0.61 20.07 5.34
CA LEU A 231 1.33 20.43 4.11
C LEU A 231 1.55 21.94 4.01
N MET A 232 0.65 22.73 4.56
CA MET A 232 0.76 24.19 4.62
C MET A 232 0.50 24.65 6.06
N PRO A 233 1.55 24.94 6.85
CA PRO A 233 1.40 25.59 8.14
C PRO A 233 0.63 26.92 8.02
N ASN A 234 -0.12 27.32 9.05
CA ASN A 234 -0.97 28.51 9.02
C ASN A 234 -0.21 29.80 8.65
N ASP A 235 1.02 29.98 9.15
CA ASP A 235 1.86 31.13 8.83
C ASP A 235 2.25 31.14 7.35
N LEU A 236 2.63 29.99 6.81
CA LEU A 236 2.97 29.83 5.41
C LEU A 236 1.75 30.07 4.52
N TYR A 237 0.60 29.53 4.91
CA TYR A 237 -0.67 29.76 4.23
C TYR A 237 -1.00 31.26 4.13
N LEU A 238 -0.89 32.02 5.22
CA LEU A 238 -1.20 33.45 5.23
C LEU A 238 -0.29 34.30 4.33
N ARG A 239 0.98 33.88 4.15
CA ARG A 239 1.96 34.62 3.36
C ARG A 239 2.23 34.02 1.98
N CYS A 240 1.67 32.86 1.63
CA CYS A 240 2.05 32.15 0.41
C CYS A 240 1.87 33.00 -0.85
N LYS A 241 0.83 33.86 -0.90
CA LYS A 241 0.57 34.78 -2.01
C LYS A 241 1.52 35.97 -2.08
N SER A 242 2.11 36.37 -0.96
CA SER A 242 3.03 37.52 -0.89
C SER A 242 4.51 37.11 -0.92
N MET A 243 4.81 35.82 -0.80
CA MET A 243 6.17 35.30 -0.97
C MET A 243 6.69 35.57 -2.38
N SER A 244 7.99 35.81 -2.52
CA SER A 244 8.63 35.86 -3.85
C SER A 244 8.47 34.52 -4.58
N VAL A 245 8.66 34.53 -5.90
CA VAL A 245 8.68 33.30 -6.73
C VAL A 245 9.75 32.34 -6.21
N ASP A 246 10.99 32.79 -6.04
CA ASP A 246 12.10 31.96 -5.54
C ASP A 246 11.82 31.32 -4.17
N ALA A 247 11.20 32.06 -3.25
CA ALA A 247 10.91 31.54 -1.91
C ALA A 247 9.81 30.47 -1.94
N TRP A 248 8.84 30.60 -2.85
CA TRP A 248 7.79 29.62 -3.07
C TRP A 248 8.34 28.37 -3.75
N ASP A 249 9.12 28.52 -4.82
CA ASP A 249 9.70 27.40 -5.55
C ASP A 249 10.62 26.56 -4.65
N LYS A 250 11.42 27.22 -3.79
CA LYS A 250 12.22 26.55 -2.76
C LYS A 250 11.39 25.80 -1.72
N TYR A 251 10.15 26.22 -1.48
CA TYR A 251 9.22 25.50 -0.62
C TYR A 251 8.63 24.29 -1.36
N VAL A 252 8.09 24.52 -2.56
CA VAL A 252 7.48 23.49 -3.40
C VAL A 252 8.46 22.36 -3.67
N SER A 253 9.72 22.67 -3.99
CA SER A 253 10.75 21.66 -4.25
C SER A 253 11.03 20.71 -3.08
N LYS A 254 10.64 21.06 -1.83
CA LYS A 254 10.81 20.20 -0.66
C LYS A 254 9.65 19.22 -0.46
N VAL A 255 8.47 19.59 -0.94
CA VAL A 255 7.24 18.80 -0.75
C VAL A 255 6.82 18.10 -2.04
N GLN A 256 7.34 18.53 -3.19
CA GLN A 256 7.10 17.91 -4.48
C GLN A 256 7.55 16.45 -4.48
N GLY A 257 6.72 15.57 -5.04
CA GLY A 257 6.95 14.13 -5.07
C GLY A 257 6.56 13.41 -3.78
N SER A 258 6.21 14.13 -2.71
CA SER A 258 5.75 13.51 -1.47
C SER A 258 4.34 12.95 -1.59
N ILE A 259 4.01 12.02 -0.69
CA ILE A 259 2.63 11.58 -0.46
C ILE A 259 2.01 12.48 0.60
N VAL A 260 0.87 13.08 0.27
CA VAL A 260 0.07 13.89 1.19
C VAL A 260 -1.15 13.09 1.61
N TRP A 261 -1.45 13.12 2.91
CA TRP A 261 -2.49 12.31 3.52
C TRP A 261 -3.58 13.20 4.10
N PHE A 262 -4.83 12.94 3.70
CA PHE A 262 -6.01 13.61 4.24
C PHE A 262 -6.93 12.54 4.87
N PRO A 263 -6.76 12.25 6.17
CA PRO A 263 -7.52 11.19 6.81
C PRO A 263 -9.02 11.43 6.71
N LYS A 264 -9.79 10.34 6.69
CA LYS A 264 -11.26 10.32 6.53
C LYS A 264 -11.76 10.82 5.16
N HIS A 265 -10.88 10.89 4.17
CA HIS A 265 -11.26 11.10 2.77
C HIS A 265 -10.80 9.90 1.93
N ARG A 266 -11.32 9.80 0.70
CA ARG A 266 -11.04 8.70 -0.22
C ARG A 266 -10.68 9.22 -1.63
N PRO A 267 -9.52 8.86 -2.20
CA PRO A 267 -8.45 8.11 -1.55
C PRO A 267 -7.87 8.93 -0.39
N ALA A 268 -7.44 8.23 0.68
CA ALA A 268 -6.91 8.89 1.87
C ALA A 268 -5.59 9.62 1.59
N ALA A 269 -4.79 9.14 0.64
CA ALA A 269 -3.51 9.72 0.28
C ALA A 269 -3.38 9.89 -1.24
N ILE A 270 -2.71 10.98 -1.64
CA ILE A 270 -2.36 11.24 -3.05
C ILE A 270 -0.91 11.70 -3.13
N ARG A 271 -0.28 11.53 -4.29
CA ARG A 271 1.03 12.11 -4.57
C ARG A 271 0.88 13.58 -4.94
N LEU A 272 1.70 14.44 -4.33
CA LEU A 272 1.79 15.85 -4.69
C LEU A 272 2.82 16.01 -5.81
N ASP A 273 2.37 16.24 -7.03
CA ASP A 273 3.25 16.43 -8.18
C ASP A 273 3.56 17.90 -8.43
N GLN A 274 2.60 18.80 -8.20
CA GLN A 274 2.81 20.25 -8.17
C GLN A 274 1.95 20.92 -7.10
N LEU A 275 2.31 22.17 -6.76
CA LEU A 275 1.59 23.00 -5.79
C LEU A 275 1.53 24.45 -6.31
N ASP A 276 0.35 24.85 -6.77
CA ASP A 276 0.13 26.15 -7.42
C ASP A 276 -0.55 27.14 -6.47
N ARG A 277 -0.15 28.42 -6.50
CA ARG A 277 -0.71 29.45 -5.58
C ARG A 277 -1.48 30.59 -6.25
N GLU A 278 -1.50 30.67 -7.58
CA GLU A 278 -1.95 31.88 -8.28
C GLU A 278 -3.46 31.95 -8.56
N ASN A 279 -4.15 30.81 -8.66
CA ASN A 279 -5.49 30.74 -9.26
C ASN A 279 -6.64 30.46 -8.28
N SER A 280 -6.39 30.45 -6.97
CA SER A 280 -7.42 30.09 -5.97
C SER A 280 -7.21 30.81 -4.64
N SER A 281 -8.24 30.79 -3.78
CA SER A 281 -8.14 31.21 -2.38
C SER A 281 -7.14 30.36 -1.60
N TYR A 282 -6.91 29.12 -2.03
CA TYR A 282 -6.00 28.15 -1.43
C TYR A 282 -4.97 27.68 -2.47
N PRO A 283 -3.73 27.35 -2.07
CA PRO A 283 -2.84 26.62 -2.96
C PRO A 283 -3.49 25.32 -3.45
N VAL A 284 -3.32 25.03 -4.73
CA VAL A 284 -3.92 23.88 -5.41
C VAL A 284 -2.88 22.78 -5.53
N ILE A 285 -3.20 21.60 -5.01
CA ILE A 285 -2.42 20.39 -5.22
C ILE A 285 -2.75 19.86 -6.60
N VAL A 286 -1.74 19.65 -7.43
CA VAL A 286 -1.87 18.99 -8.72
C VAL A 286 -1.30 17.59 -8.61
N HIS A 287 -2.11 16.60 -8.96
CA HIS A 287 -1.71 15.21 -9.07
C HIS A 287 -1.83 14.77 -10.52
N PHE A 288 -0.72 14.34 -11.12
CA PHE A 288 -0.71 13.77 -12.46
C PHE A 288 -1.02 12.29 -12.36
N GLY A 289 -2.29 11.98 -12.13
CA GLY A 289 -2.76 10.60 -12.23
C GLY A 289 -2.32 10.01 -13.55
N LYS A 290 -1.65 8.86 -13.52
CA LYS A 290 -1.47 8.04 -14.72
C LYS A 290 -2.76 7.24 -14.89
N PHE A 291 -3.53 7.58 -15.92
CA PHE A 291 -4.61 6.72 -16.42
C PHE A 291 -4.03 5.46 -17.06
#